data_AF-A0A7J8X610-F1
#
_entry.id   AF-A0A7J8X610-F1
#
_cell.length_a   1.000
_cell.length_b   1.000
_cell.length_c   1.000
_cell.angle_alpha   90.00
_cell.angle_beta   90.00
_cell.angle_gamma   90.00
#
_symmetry.space_group_name_H-M   'P 1'
#
loop_
_entity.id
_entity.type
_entity.pdbx_description
1 polymer ?
#
loop_
_entity_poly.entity_id
_entity_poly.type
_entity_poly.pdbx_seq_one_letter_code
_entity_poly.pdbx_strand_id
1 'polypeptide(L)'
;MSHVVRRLLLTLGVNPAVHEIDEEDEAGVLNELGTICKGTENNKMVQLPAVFIGGRLFGGLDKVMATHISGDLIPVLKDAGALWL
;
A
#
# COMPACT_ATOMS: atom_id res chain seq x y z
N MET A 1 0.92 0.22 -13.70
CA MET A 1 -0.23 -0.58 -13.16
C MET A 1 -0.82 -0.04 -11.83
N SER A 2 -0.40 1.12 -11.30
CA SER A 2 -0.86 1.63 -9.98
C SER A 2 -2.27 2.28 -9.99
N HIS A 3 -2.82 2.57 -11.18
CA HIS A 3 -4.05 3.35 -11.31
C HIS A 3 -5.30 2.64 -10.76
N VAL A 4 -5.30 1.30 -10.73
CA VAL A 4 -6.43 0.52 -10.22
C VAL A 4 -6.59 0.70 -8.72
N VAL A 5 -5.48 0.63 -7.96
CA VAL A 5 -5.47 0.85 -6.51
C VAL A 5 -5.92 2.26 -6.17
N ARG A 6 -5.40 3.25 -6.93
CA ARG A 6 -5.77 4.65 -6.74
C ARG A 6 -7.28 4.86 -6.92
N ARG A 7 -7.86 4.33 -8.00
CA ARG A 7 -9.32 4.43 -8.23
C ARG A 7 -10.11 3.72 -7.15
N LEU A 8 -9.69 2.54 -6.72
CA LEU A 8 -10.37 1.78 -5.69
C LEU A 8 -10.41 2.53 -4.35
N LEU A 9 -9.28 3.07 -3.91
CA LEU A 9 -9.18 3.86 -2.67
C LEU A 9 -9.99 5.16 -2.76
N LEU A 10 -9.98 5.83 -3.92
CA LEU A 10 -10.82 7.02 -4.15
C LEU A 10 -12.32 6.69 -4.10
N THR A 11 -12.76 5.57 -4.67
CA THR A 11 -14.15 5.11 -4.61
C THR A 11 -14.60 4.82 -3.17
N LEU A 12 -13.68 4.36 -2.32
CA LEU A 12 -13.93 4.15 -0.89
C LEU A 12 -14.00 5.46 -0.07
N GLY A 13 -13.77 6.62 -0.71
CA GLY A 13 -13.78 7.92 -0.03
C GLY A 13 -12.47 8.26 0.69
N VAL A 14 -11.40 7.52 0.43
CA VAL A 14 -10.06 7.79 0.96
C VAL A 14 -9.26 8.66 -0.02
N ASN A 15 -8.40 9.52 0.48
CA ASN A 15 -7.44 10.27 -0.33
C ASN A 15 -6.04 9.62 -0.27
N PRO A 16 -5.70 8.70 -1.19
CA PRO A 16 -4.38 8.07 -1.21
C PRO A 16 -3.29 9.02 -1.74
N ALA A 17 -2.15 9.07 -1.05
CA ALA A 17 -0.93 9.62 -1.61
C ALA A 17 -0.32 8.61 -2.59
N VAL A 18 -0.15 9.01 -3.85
CA VAL A 18 0.45 8.16 -4.89
C VAL A 18 1.80 8.74 -5.24
N HIS A 19 2.83 7.91 -5.15
CA HIS A 19 4.19 8.23 -5.59
C HIS A 19 4.54 7.29 -6.73
N GLU A 20 4.81 7.87 -7.90
CA GLU A 20 5.29 7.13 -9.07
C GLU A 20 6.82 7.13 -9.00
N ILE A 21 7.41 5.95 -9.16
CA ILE A 21 8.85 5.75 -9.13
C ILE A 21 9.25 5.45 -10.57
N ASP A 22 10.31 6.11 -11.04
CA ASP A 22 10.88 5.84 -12.35
C ASP A 22 11.57 4.46 -12.38
N GLU A 23 11.55 3.79 -13.53
CA GLU A 23 12.12 2.44 -13.68
C GLU A 23 13.63 2.38 -13.33
N GLU A 24 14.35 3.49 -13.51
CA GLU A 24 15.77 3.60 -13.17
C GLU A 24 16.03 3.61 -11.65
N ASP A 25 15.10 4.17 -10.89
CA ASP A 25 15.15 4.27 -9.43
C ASP A 25 14.43 3.10 -8.74
N GLU A 26 13.65 2.32 -9.47
CA GLU A 26 12.86 1.19 -8.94
C GLU A 26 13.71 0.24 -8.10
N ALA A 27 14.86 -0.20 -8.61
CA ALA A 27 15.75 -1.13 -7.91
C ALA A 27 16.35 -0.51 -6.63
N GLY A 28 16.67 0.78 -6.65
CA GLY A 28 17.17 1.51 -5.49
C GLY A 28 16.11 1.63 -4.41
N VAL A 29 14.91 2.08 -4.77
CA VAL A 29 13.78 2.24 -3.84
C VAL A 29 13.34 0.89 -3.26
N LEU A 30 13.29 -0.18 -4.06
CA LEU A 30 13.00 -1.54 -3.59
C LEU A 30 14.00 -2.02 -2.53
N ASN A 31 15.29 -1.74 -2.73
CA ASN A 31 16.35 -2.13 -1.80
C ASN A 31 16.27 -1.34 -0.48
N GLU A 32 16.05 -0.03 -0.56
CA GLU A 32 15.83 0.85 0.60
C GLU A 32 14.56 0.44 1.36
N LEU A 33 13.44 0.23 0.66
CA LEU A 33 12.19 -0.22 1.25
C LEU A 33 12.32 -1.60 1.89
N GLY A 34 13.06 -2.52 1.30
CA GLY A 34 13.37 -3.82 1.88
C GLY A 34 14.17 -3.70 3.18
N THR A 35 15.05 -2.70 3.28
CA THR A 35 15.84 -2.43 4.49
C THR A 35 15.00 -1.76 5.58
N ILE A 36 14.16 -0.79 5.23
CA ILE A 36 13.22 -0.12 6.15
C ILE A 36 12.18 -1.12 6.66
N CYS A 37 11.62 -1.96 5.76
CA CYS A 37 10.57 -2.91 6.10
C CYS A 37 11.09 -4.18 6.78
N LYS A 38 12.39 -4.50 6.69
CA LYS A 38 13.02 -5.65 7.38
C LYS A 38 12.83 -5.64 8.91
N GLY A 39 12.62 -4.46 9.50
CA GLY A 39 12.28 -4.31 10.93
C GLY A 39 10.80 -4.51 11.25
N THR A 40 9.95 -4.67 10.23
CA THR A 40 8.51 -4.92 10.38
C THR A 40 8.25 -6.40 10.13
N GLU A 41 7.34 -7.00 10.88
CA GLU A 41 7.04 -8.44 10.96
C GLU A 41 6.66 -9.09 9.60
N ASN A 42 6.49 -8.28 8.57
CA ASN A 42 6.22 -8.65 7.19
C ASN A 42 7.53 -8.72 6.38
N ASN A 43 8.35 -9.74 6.65
CA ASN A 43 9.57 -10.09 5.93
C ASN A 43 9.27 -10.63 4.50
N LYS A 44 8.52 -9.84 3.71
CA LYS A 44 8.25 -10.10 2.31
C LYS A 44 9.01 -9.08 1.48
N MET A 45 9.71 -9.59 0.46
CA MET A 45 10.30 -8.77 -0.60
C MET A 45 9.23 -7.78 -1.06
N VAL A 46 9.45 -6.49 -0.80
CA VAL A 46 8.56 -5.44 -1.25
C VAL A 46 8.53 -5.55 -2.77
N GLN A 47 7.34 -5.61 -3.36
CA GLN A 47 7.17 -5.64 -4.81
C GLN A 47 6.24 -4.49 -5.18
N LEU A 48 6.58 -3.79 -6.25
CA LEU A 48 5.71 -2.73 -6.73
C LEU A 48 4.44 -3.33 -7.35
N PRO A 49 3.27 -2.73 -7.11
CA PRO A 49 3.05 -1.50 -6.33
C PRO A 49 3.00 -1.77 -4.81
N ALA A 50 3.79 -1.03 -4.03
CA ALA A 50 3.79 -1.11 -2.57
C ALA A 50 2.79 -0.11 -1.96
N VAL A 51 1.95 -0.59 -1.03
CA VAL A 51 0.92 0.22 -0.37
C VAL A 51 1.21 0.28 1.12
N PHE A 52 1.19 1.51 1.65
CA PHE A 52 1.39 1.81 3.06
C PHE A 52 0.12 2.37 3.65
N ILE A 53 -0.28 1.86 4.82
CA ILE A 53 -1.48 2.28 5.53
C ILE A 53 -1.10 2.55 6.99
N GLY A 54 -1.40 3.75 7.50
CA GLY A 54 -1.10 4.14 8.88
C GLY A 54 0.40 4.08 9.23
N GLY A 55 1.28 4.35 8.26
CA GLY A 55 2.74 4.29 8.44
C GLY A 55 3.35 2.89 8.43
N ARG A 56 2.56 1.84 8.17
CA ARG A 56 3.04 0.45 8.06
C ARG A 56 2.90 -0.07 6.63
N LEU A 57 3.84 -0.92 6.20
CA LEU A 57 3.73 -1.63 4.93
C LEU A 57 2.52 -2.57 4.98
N PHE A 58 1.48 -2.24 4.23
CA PHE A 58 0.29 -3.07 4.12
C PHE A 58 0.55 -4.24 3.18
N GLY A 59 1.19 -3.98 2.03
CA GLY A 59 1.64 -4.99 1.07
C GLY A 59 1.50 -4.53 -0.38
N GLY A 60 1.47 -5.49 -1.30
CA GLY A 60 1.30 -5.24 -2.73
C GLY A 60 -0.17 -5.06 -3.17
N LEU A 61 -0.38 -4.92 -4.49
CA LEU A 61 -1.70 -4.90 -5.13
C LEU A 61 -2.57 -6.08 -4.69
N ASP A 62 -2.02 -7.30 -4.70
CA ASP A 62 -2.79 -8.53 -4.42
C ASP A 62 -3.41 -8.51 -3.02
N LYS A 63 -2.69 -7.96 -2.03
CA LYS A 63 -3.17 -7.88 -0.66
C LYS A 63 -4.26 -6.81 -0.49
N VAL A 64 -4.15 -5.69 -1.22
CA VAL A 64 -5.23 -4.68 -1.27
C VAL A 64 -6.47 -5.23 -1.94
N MET A 65 -6.32 -5.96 -3.04
CA MET A 65 -7.44 -6.61 -3.72
C MET A 65 -8.10 -7.68 -2.86
N ALA A 66 -7.30 -8.52 -2.18
CA ALA A 66 -7.81 -9.55 -1.28
C ALA A 66 -8.62 -8.94 -0.13
N THR A 67 -8.09 -7.90 0.53
CA THR A 67 -8.79 -7.23 1.65
C THR A 67 -10.01 -6.42 1.20
N HIS A 68 -10.01 -5.90 -0.03
CA HIS A 68 -11.20 -5.31 -0.63
C HIS A 68 -12.30 -6.36 -0.87
N ILE A 69 -11.94 -7.55 -1.38
CA ILE A 69 -12.89 -8.67 -1.59
C ILE A 69 -13.41 -9.20 -0.26
N SER A 70 -12.56 -9.31 0.75
CA SER A 70 -12.94 -9.75 2.10
C SER A 70 -13.77 -8.72 2.88
N GLY A 71 -13.73 -7.45 2.47
CA GLY A 71 -14.40 -6.33 3.18
C GLY A 71 -13.57 -5.74 4.34
N ASP A 72 -12.44 -6.34 4.69
CA ASP A 72 -11.56 -5.90 5.78
C ASP A 72 -10.76 -4.62 5.46
N LEU A 73 -10.79 -4.15 4.21
CA LEU A 73 -10.09 -2.93 3.82
C LEU A 73 -10.65 -1.68 4.52
N ILE A 74 -11.97 -1.59 4.70
CA ILE A 74 -12.63 -0.45 5.35
C ILE A 74 -12.19 -0.28 6.82
N PRO A 75 -12.26 -1.31 7.69
CA PRO A 75 -11.82 -1.16 9.08
C PRO A 75 -10.32 -0.84 9.20
N VAL A 76 -9.47 -1.38 8.32
CA VAL A 76 -8.03 -1.04 8.29
C VAL A 76 -7.82 0.44 7.94
N LEU A 77 -8.55 0.98 6.96
CA LEU A 77 -8.48 2.38 6.58
C LEU A 77 -9.00 3.30 7.70
N LYS A 78 -10.03 2.86 8.43
CA LYS A 78 -10.55 3.56 9.60
C LYS A 78 -9.54 3.60 10.75
N ASP A 79 -8.92 2.46 11.06
CA ASP A 79 -7.87 2.36 12.09
C ASP A 79 -6.67 3.26 11.77
N ALA A 80 -6.31 3.35 10.48
CA ALA A 80 -5.26 4.22 9.99
C ALA A 80 -5.62 5.72 9.93
N GLY A 81 -6.85 6.11 10.29
CA GLY A 81 -7.33 7.49 10.22
C GLY A 81 -7.51 8.00 8.78
N ALA A 82 -7.50 7.11 7.79
CA ALA A 82 -7.69 7.44 6.40
C ALA A 82 -9.18 7.68 6.05
N LEU A 83 -10.09 7.27 6.95
CA LEU A 83 -11.54 7.37 6.80
C LEU A 83 -12.16 7.88 8.11
N TRP A 84 -12.88 9.01 8.06
CA TRP A 84 -13.35 9.78 9.22
C TRP A 84 -14.83 9.53 9.62
N LEU A 85 -15.42 8.39 9.22
CA LEU A 85 -16.81 7.99 9.54
C LEU A 85 -16.83 6.71 10.40
#